data_AF-A0AA37SLL9-F1
#
_entry.id   AF-A0AA37SLL9-F1
#
_cell.length_a   1.000
_cell.length_b   1.000
_cell.length_c   1.000
_cell.angle_alpha   90.00
_cell.angle_beta   90.00
_cell.angle_gamma   90.00
#
_symmetry.space_group_name_H-M   'P 1'
#
loop_
_entity.id
_entity.type
_entity.pdbx_description
1 polymer ?
#
loop_
_entity_poly.entity_id
_entity_poly.type
_entity_poly.pdbx_seq_one_letter_code
_entity_poly.pdbx_strand_id
1 'polypeptide(L)'
;MLRVSGTNCRLEGTGISILTFQDFTGPEYHSGNSLYKKDSWIMTSGLLTPIKVTKKRLLSCAAALAFSAAVPVAFAQEDTGAAITSADNGGHAGDWMSYGRSYSEQRYSPLDQINTDNVGKLKLAWHYDLDTNRGQEGTPLIVNGVMYATTNWSKMKALDAATGKLLWSYDPKVPGNIADRGCCDTVSRGAAYWNGKVYFGTFDGRLIALDAKTGKLVWSVYTIPKEGPTRPPALLHG
;
A
#
# COMPACT_ATOMS: atom_id res chain seq x y z
N MET A 1 22.11 15.14 -46.75
CA MET A 1 21.66 16.26 -45.90
C MET A 1 21.31 15.69 -44.53
N LEU A 2 22.14 15.94 -43.51
CA LEU A 2 21.95 15.54 -42.11
C LEU A 2 20.84 16.38 -41.45
N ARG A 3 20.02 15.79 -40.56
CA ARG A 3 20.11 16.01 -39.10
C ARG A 3 19.14 15.11 -38.31
N VAL A 4 19.65 14.63 -37.17
CA VAL A 4 19.01 13.83 -36.10
C VAL A 4 18.61 14.76 -34.95
N SER A 5 17.51 14.45 -34.25
CA SER A 5 17.26 14.66 -32.79
C SER A 5 15.83 14.18 -32.49
N GLY A 6 15.50 13.28 -31.56
CA GLY A 6 16.23 12.66 -30.48
C GLY A 6 15.83 13.25 -29.12
N THR A 7 14.80 12.68 -28.47
CA THR A 7 14.65 12.66 -27.00
C THR A 7 13.77 11.48 -26.58
N ASN A 8 14.43 10.48 -25.98
CA ASN A 8 13.85 9.38 -25.24
C ASN A 8 13.36 9.89 -23.87
N CYS A 9 12.11 9.62 -23.50
CA CYS A 9 11.69 9.54 -22.10
C CYS A 9 11.67 8.06 -21.70
N ARG A 10 12.74 7.64 -21.02
CA ARG A 10 12.88 6.33 -20.40
C ARG A 10 12.29 6.42 -18.99
N LEU A 11 11.17 5.75 -18.73
CA LEU A 11 10.69 5.50 -17.37
C LEU A 11 11.41 4.26 -16.85
N GLU A 12 12.35 4.47 -15.93
CA GLU A 12 13.00 3.40 -15.19
C GLU A 12 12.17 3.06 -13.93
N GLY A 13 11.93 1.77 -13.71
CA GLY A 13 11.70 1.21 -12.37
C GLY A 13 10.26 0.92 -11.96
N THR A 14 9.65 -0.14 -12.49
CA THR A 14 8.57 -0.86 -11.79
C THR A 14 9.06 -2.28 -11.50
N GLY A 15 9.52 -2.50 -10.27
CA GLY A 15 9.78 -3.83 -9.73
C GLY A 15 8.49 -4.37 -9.12
N ILE A 16 8.03 -5.53 -9.59
CA ILE A 16 6.92 -6.28 -9.00
C ILE A 16 7.51 -7.53 -8.36
N SER A 17 7.29 -7.66 -7.06
CA SER A 17 7.73 -8.78 -6.23
C SER A 17 6.69 -9.90 -6.26
N ILE A 18 7.07 -11.10 -6.69
CA ILE A 18 6.32 -12.34 -6.43
C ILE A 18 7.19 -13.21 -5.53
N LEU A 19 6.65 -13.56 -4.36
CA LEU A 19 7.31 -14.34 -3.32
C LEU A 19 7.18 -15.84 -3.61
N THR A 20 8.30 -16.56 -3.63
CA THR A 20 8.37 -18.00 -3.35
C THR A 20 9.16 -18.20 -2.06
N PHE A 21 8.55 -18.87 -1.08
CA PHE A 21 9.17 -19.26 0.19
C PHE A 21 10.17 -20.40 -0.02
N GLN A 22 11.40 -20.20 0.42
CA GLN A 22 12.27 -21.30 0.87
C GLN A 22 13.26 -20.79 1.92
N ASP A 23 13.26 -21.47 3.07
CA ASP A 23 14.10 -21.25 4.24
C ASP A 23 15.59 -21.35 3.90
N PHE A 24 16.41 -20.42 4.37
CA PHE A 24 17.80 -20.73 4.76
C PHE A 24 18.30 -19.78 5.87
N THR A 25 18.82 -20.42 6.91
CA THR A 25 19.44 -19.87 8.12
C THR A 25 20.86 -19.35 7.87
N GLY A 26 21.22 -18.16 8.36
CA GLY A 26 22.63 -17.75 8.52
C GLY A 26 22.82 -16.24 8.78
N PRO A 27 23.80 -15.81 9.61
CA PRO A 27 23.78 -14.51 10.29
C PRO A 27 24.48 -13.38 9.53
N GLU A 28 23.98 -12.15 9.66
CA GLU A 28 24.66 -10.94 9.20
C GLU A 28 25.41 -10.18 10.31
N TYR A 29 26.50 -9.57 9.86
CA TYR A 29 27.55 -8.86 10.57
C TYR A 29 27.35 -7.34 10.47
N HIS A 30 28.19 -6.61 11.19
CA HIS A 30 28.03 -5.25 11.71
C HIS A 30 27.90 -4.07 10.73
N SER A 31 27.22 -3.04 11.26
CA SER A 31 27.00 -1.67 10.81
C SER A 31 28.26 -0.82 10.59
N GLY A 32 28.21 0.10 9.62
CA GLY A 32 29.16 1.20 9.47
C GLY A 32 28.57 2.41 8.72
N ASN A 33 28.52 3.55 9.42
CA ASN A 33 28.08 4.87 8.94
C ASN A 33 28.95 5.43 7.81
N SER A 34 28.36 6.25 6.93
CA SER A 34 29.10 7.36 6.30
C SER A 34 28.21 8.56 5.96
N LEU A 35 28.78 9.74 6.21
CA LEU A 35 28.22 11.08 6.19
C LEU A 35 28.31 11.68 4.77
N TYR A 36 27.26 12.36 4.29
CA TYR A 36 27.32 13.14 3.05
C TYR A 36 27.50 14.63 3.31
N LYS A 37 28.53 15.20 2.66
CA LYS A 37 28.91 16.62 2.61
C LYS A 37 28.28 17.26 1.36
N LYS A 38 27.81 18.50 1.49
CA LYS A 38 27.01 19.26 0.52
C LYS A 38 27.89 20.37 -0.08
N ASP A 39 28.08 20.38 -1.40
CA ASP A 39 28.59 21.55 -2.15
C ASP A 39 27.98 21.56 -3.57
N SER A 40 27.52 22.72 -4.01
CA SER A 40 26.93 22.97 -5.33
C SER A 40 27.60 24.19 -5.95
N TRP A 41 28.05 24.08 -7.20
CA TRP A 41 28.55 25.18 -8.04
C TRP A 41 27.77 25.21 -9.35
N ILE A 42 27.37 26.41 -9.79
CA ILE A 42 27.07 26.69 -11.20
C ILE A 42 27.65 28.07 -11.54
N MET A 43 28.55 28.11 -12.52
CA MET A 43 28.93 29.33 -13.25
C MET A 43 28.19 29.36 -14.59
N THR A 44 27.69 30.54 -14.97
CA THR A 44 27.53 30.90 -16.39
C THR A 44 27.58 32.42 -16.54
N SER A 45 28.44 32.85 -17.47
CA SER A 45 28.55 34.17 -18.11
C SER A 45 27.18 34.79 -18.44
N GLY A 46 26.92 36.10 -18.35
CA GLY A 46 27.77 37.25 -18.58
C GLY A 46 27.11 38.11 -19.67
N LEU A 47 26.28 39.07 -19.29
CA LEU A 47 25.93 40.32 -20.01
C LEU A 47 24.86 41.08 -19.19
N LEU A 48 25.29 42.18 -18.56
CA LEU A 48 24.43 43.11 -17.83
C LEU A 48 24.02 44.24 -18.77
N THR A 49 22.73 44.50 -18.92
CA THR A 49 22.21 45.76 -19.46
C THR A 49 21.52 46.55 -18.34
N PRO A 50 21.70 47.88 -18.26
CA PRO A 50 21.14 48.68 -17.17
C PRO A 50 19.67 49.01 -17.43
N ILE A 51 18.78 48.61 -16.51
CA ILE A 51 17.39 49.08 -16.48
C ILE A 51 17.37 50.46 -15.83
N LYS A 52 17.09 51.51 -16.61
CA LYS A 52 16.80 52.86 -16.10
C LYS A 52 15.44 52.86 -15.39
N VAL A 53 15.43 52.85 -14.07
CA VAL A 53 14.21 53.10 -13.28
C VAL A 53 13.96 54.60 -13.20
N THR A 54 12.97 55.08 -13.96
CA THR A 54 12.53 56.48 -13.90
C THR A 54 11.41 56.59 -12.87
N LYS A 55 11.62 57.37 -11.79
CA LYS A 55 10.59 57.70 -10.79
C LYS A 55 9.45 58.49 -11.44
N LYS A 56 8.29 57.88 -11.65
CA LYS A 56 7.04 58.60 -11.93
C LYS A 56 6.18 58.66 -10.67
N ARG A 57 5.73 59.89 -10.39
CA ARG A 57 4.98 60.34 -9.21
C ARG A 57 3.67 59.55 -9.04
N LEU A 58 3.35 59.31 -7.76
CA LEU A 58 2.09 58.77 -7.29
C LEU A 58 0.89 59.57 -7.80
N LEU A 59 -0.07 58.89 -8.41
CA LEU A 59 -1.49 59.22 -8.31
C LEU A 59 -2.26 57.93 -7.99
N SER A 60 -3.01 57.99 -6.89
CA SER A 60 -3.88 56.93 -6.37
C SER A 60 -4.82 56.36 -7.44
N CYS A 61 -4.76 55.04 -7.62
CA CYS A 61 -5.91 54.25 -8.08
C CYS A 61 -6.19 53.19 -7.02
N ALA A 62 -7.45 53.15 -6.61
CA ALA A 62 -7.99 52.30 -5.57
C ALA A 62 -7.58 50.83 -5.74
N ALA A 63 -7.20 50.21 -4.63
CA ALA A 63 -6.88 48.80 -4.54
C ALA A 63 -8.12 47.95 -4.87
N ALA A 64 -8.22 47.47 -6.11
CA ALA A 64 -8.95 46.25 -6.40
C ALA A 64 -8.02 45.07 -6.09
N LEU A 65 -8.01 44.63 -4.82
CA LEU A 65 -7.50 43.33 -4.45
C LEU A 65 -8.38 42.28 -5.14
N ALA A 66 -7.98 41.86 -6.34
CA ALA A 66 -8.54 40.68 -6.97
C ALA A 66 -8.16 39.48 -6.08
N PHE A 67 -9.09 39.08 -5.23
CA PHE A 67 -9.03 37.85 -4.46
C PHE A 67 -9.04 36.70 -5.47
N SER A 68 -7.86 36.27 -5.90
CA SER A 68 -7.72 35.04 -6.68
C SER A 68 -8.09 33.90 -5.76
N ALA A 69 -9.38 33.53 -5.76
CA ALA A 69 -9.87 32.39 -5.05
C ALA A 69 -9.17 31.16 -5.64
N ALA A 70 -8.19 30.63 -4.91
CA ALA A 70 -7.66 29.31 -5.18
C ALA A 70 -8.83 28.34 -5.02
N VAL A 71 -9.44 27.95 -6.14
CA VAL A 71 -10.43 26.89 -6.16
C VAL A 71 -9.68 25.64 -5.68
N PRO A 72 -10.02 25.06 -4.52
CA PRO A 72 -9.44 23.79 -4.14
C PRO A 72 -9.87 22.79 -5.21
N VAL A 73 -8.90 22.29 -5.97
CA VAL A 73 -9.11 21.13 -6.83
C VAL A 73 -9.34 19.97 -5.87
N ALA A 74 -10.60 19.67 -5.62
CA ALA A 74 -10.98 18.46 -4.91
C ALA A 74 -10.61 17.29 -5.83
N PHE A 75 -9.55 16.55 -5.47
CA PHE A 75 -9.32 15.25 -6.07
C PHE A 75 -10.50 14.37 -5.70
N ALA A 76 -11.35 14.05 -6.67
CA ALA A 76 -12.43 13.10 -6.48
C ALA A 76 -11.81 11.76 -6.04
N GLN A 77 -12.30 11.23 -4.91
CA GLN A 77 -11.90 9.89 -4.50
C GLN A 77 -12.46 8.90 -5.52
N GLU A 78 -11.57 8.09 -6.09
CA GLU A 78 -11.95 7.08 -7.06
C GLU A 78 -12.98 6.10 -6.47
N ASP A 79 -14.00 5.77 -7.27
CA ASP A 79 -14.99 4.76 -6.90
C ASP A 79 -14.32 3.39 -6.89
N THR A 80 -14.15 2.82 -5.69
CA THR A 80 -13.49 1.51 -5.53
C THR A 80 -14.22 0.38 -6.26
N GLY A 81 -15.55 0.44 -6.35
CA GLY A 81 -16.34 -0.56 -7.05
C GLY A 81 -16.11 -0.53 -8.56
N ALA A 82 -16.05 0.67 -9.13
CA ALA A 82 -15.66 0.87 -10.52
C ALA A 82 -14.23 0.36 -10.77
N ALA A 83 -13.27 0.73 -9.91
CA ALA A 83 -11.88 0.32 -10.01
C ALA A 83 -11.71 -1.21 -10.00
N ILE A 84 -12.39 -1.92 -9.09
CA ILE A 84 -12.36 -3.40 -9.03
C ILE A 84 -12.99 -4.03 -10.27
N THR A 85 -14.08 -3.45 -10.77
CA THR A 85 -14.77 -3.94 -11.98
C THR A 85 -13.88 -3.79 -13.21
N SER A 86 -13.11 -2.71 -13.28
CA SER A 86 -12.15 -2.44 -14.34
C SER A 86 -10.72 -2.84 -13.95
N ALA A 87 -10.50 -3.86 -13.11
CA ALA A 87 -9.15 -4.22 -12.67
C ALA A 87 -8.17 -4.49 -13.85
N ASP A 88 -8.67 -4.97 -14.99
CA ASP A 88 -7.87 -5.19 -16.21
C ASP A 88 -7.67 -3.94 -17.07
N ASN A 89 -8.51 -2.91 -16.92
CA ASN A 89 -8.61 -1.76 -17.82
C ASN A 89 -8.60 -0.45 -17.03
N GLY A 90 -7.82 0.57 -17.43
CA GLY A 90 -7.88 1.89 -16.79
C GLY A 90 -6.83 2.16 -15.72
N GLY A 91 -5.65 1.54 -15.82
CA GLY A 91 -4.49 1.89 -15.00
C GLY A 91 -4.29 1.03 -13.75
N HIS A 92 -5.25 0.17 -13.41
CA HIS A 92 -5.19 -0.71 -12.22
C HIS A 92 -4.71 -2.14 -12.49
N ALA A 93 -4.16 -2.40 -13.68
CA ALA A 93 -3.62 -3.72 -14.02
C ALA A 93 -2.54 -4.19 -13.04
N GLY A 94 -1.83 -3.24 -12.41
CA GLY A 94 -0.83 -3.48 -11.36
C GLY A 94 -1.39 -3.69 -9.94
N ASP A 95 -2.67 -3.38 -9.71
CA ASP A 95 -3.28 -3.47 -8.39
C ASP A 95 -3.97 -4.84 -8.18
N TRP A 96 -4.12 -5.22 -6.91
CA TRP A 96 -4.86 -6.38 -6.44
C TRP A 96 -5.86 -5.93 -5.37
N MET A 97 -6.99 -5.36 -5.80
CA MET A 97 -7.90 -4.58 -4.94
C MET A 97 -8.97 -5.40 -4.21
N SER A 98 -9.26 -6.62 -4.68
CA SER A 98 -10.16 -7.58 -4.04
C SER A 98 -9.43 -8.89 -3.68
N TYR A 99 -10.05 -9.75 -2.87
CA TYR A 99 -9.50 -11.05 -2.48
C TYR A 99 -9.05 -11.88 -3.69
N GLY A 100 -9.90 -12.02 -4.71
CA GLY A 100 -9.55 -12.68 -5.97
C GLY A 100 -9.19 -11.71 -7.11
N ARG A 101 -8.61 -10.55 -6.77
CA ARG A 101 -8.27 -9.42 -7.65
C ARG A 101 -9.48 -8.63 -8.16
N SER A 102 -10.38 -9.28 -8.89
CA SER A 102 -11.64 -8.71 -9.40
C SER A 102 -12.85 -9.42 -8.81
N TYR A 103 -14.06 -8.92 -9.06
CA TYR A 103 -15.30 -9.55 -8.56
C TYR A 103 -15.58 -10.94 -9.12
N SER A 104 -14.98 -11.31 -10.26
CA SER A 104 -15.11 -12.66 -10.80
C SER A 104 -14.22 -13.67 -10.08
N GLU A 105 -13.35 -13.22 -9.16
CA GLU A 105 -12.51 -14.06 -8.30
C GLU A 105 -11.62 -15.06 -9.07
N GLN A 106 -11.29 -14.74 -10.33
CA GLN A 106 -10.51 -15.62 -11.21
C GLN A 106 -9.04 -15.71 -10.81
N ARG A 107 -8.54 -14.77 -10.00
CA ARG A 107 -7.12 -14.67 -9.61
C ARG A 107 -6.18 -14.61 -10.81
N TYR A 108 -6.66 -14.09 -11.94
CA TYR A 108 -5.89 -13.87 -13.15
C TYR A 108 -5.34 -12.44 -13.17
N SER A 109 -4.05 -12.29 -13.48
CA SER A 109 -3.40 -10.99 -13.71
C SER A 109 -3.07 -10.85 -15.21
N PRO A 110 -3.41 -9.72 -15.86
CA PRO A 110 -3.06 -9.47 -17.25
C PRO A 110 -1.60 -9.05 -17.45
N LEU A 111 -0.82 -8.88 -16.38
CA LEU A 111 0.59 -8.49 -16.47
C LEU A 111 1.44 -9.63 -17.04
N ASP A 112 2.29 -9.32 -18.02
CA ASP A 112 3.10 -10.28 -18.76
C ASP A 112 4.62 -9.98 -18.74
N GLN A 113 5.03 -8.97 -17.97
CA GLN A 113 6.45 -8.62 -17.78
C GLN A 113 7.27 -9.84 -17.31
N ILE A 114 6.68 -10.68 -16.46
CA ILE A 114 7.20 -11.98 -16.07
C ILE A 114 6.42 -13.03 -16.86
N ASN A 115 7.13 -13.89 -17.59
CA ASN A 115 6.56 -14.91 -18.46
C ASN A 115 7.46 -16.15 -18.53
N THR A 116 7.06 -17.16 -19.30
CA THR A 116 7.75 -18.45 -19.41
C THR A 116 9.21 -18.34 -19.84
N ASP A 117 9.57 -17.28 -20.56
CA ASP A 117 10.91 -17.10 -21.12
C ASP A 117 11.88 -16.47 -20.12
N ASN A 118 11.37 -15.78 -19.09
CA ASN A 118 12.18 -15.02 -18.14
C ASN A 118 11.94 -15.36 -16.66
N VAL A 119 10.95 -16.20 -16.33
CA VAL A 119 10.64 -16.58 -14.94
C VAL A 119 11.83 -17.19 -14.19
N GLY A 120 12.72 -17.90 -14.91
CA GLY A 120 13.95 -18.45 -14.34
C GLY A 120 14.99 -17.42 -13.89
N LYS A 121 14.76 -16.12 -14.16
CA LYS A 121 15.64 -15.01 -13.76
C LYS A 121 15.17 -14.30 -12.48
N LEU A 122 14.04 -14.71 -11.91
CA LEU A 122 13.49 -14.10 -10.71
C LEU A 122 14.43 -14.24 -9.52
N LYS A 123 14.46 -13.20 -8.70
CA LYS A 123 15.19 -13.14 -7.44
C LYS A 123 14.29 -12.51 -6.39
N LEU A 124 14.52 -12.86 -5.13
CA LEU A 124 13.88 -12.19 -4.00
C LEU A 124 14.23 -10.70 -4.04
N ALA A 125 13.22 -9.83 -4.13
CA ALA A 125 13.41 -8.39 -4.11
C ALA A 125 13.51 -7.86 -2.67
N TRP A 126 12.65 -8.35 -1.78
CA TRP A 126 12.63 -8.03 -0.36
C TRP A 126 11.82 -9.10 0.40
N HIS A 127 12.05 -9.20 1.71
CA HIS A 127 11.20 -9.95 2.64
C HIS A 127 10.83 -9.06 3.83
N TYR A 128 9.80 -9.47 4.57
CA TYR A 128 9.39 -8.83 5.81
C TYR A 128 9.11 -9.90 6.86
N ASP A 129 9.83 -9.84 7.97
CA ASP A 129 9.70 -10.83 9.04
C ASP A 129 8.44 -10.56 9.87
N LEU A 130 7.67 -11.61 10.09
CA LEU A 130 6.48 -11.56 10.94
C LEU A 130 6.84 -11.83 12.39
N ASP A 131 5.99 -11.35 13.30
CA ASP A 131 6.17 -11.54 14.74
C ASP A 131 5.65 -12.91 15.23
N THR A 132 5.51 -13.87 14.32
CA THR A 132 4.94 -15.19 14.57
C THR A 132 5.32 -16.19 13.49
N ASN A 133 5.48 -17.45 13.90
CA ASN A 133 5.73 -18.60 13.01
C ASN A 133 4.46 -19.45 12.82
N ARG A 134 3.27 -18.91 13.13
CA ARG A 134 1.98 -19.58 12.96
C ARG A 134 1.45 -19.39 11.54
N GLY A 135 0.35 -20.06 11.19
CA GLY A 135 -0.20 -20.09 9.83
C GLY A 135 -0.50 -18.69 9.28
N GLN A 136 -0.11 -18.48 8.01
CA GLN A 136 -0.39 -17.27 7.23
C GLN A 136 -1.19 -17.67 5.99
N GLU A 137 -2.48 -17.36 5.98
CA GLU A 137 -3.39 -17.67 4.85
C GLU A 137 -3.85 -16.41 4.11
N GLY A 138 -3.33 -15.25 4.52
CA GLY A 138 -3.74 -13.95 4.01
C GLY A 138 -3.37 -13.77 2.55
N THR A 139 -4.36 -13.56 1.66
CA THR A 139 -4.07 -12.96 0.34
C THR A 139 -3.85 -11.45 0.54
N PRO A 140 -2.66 -10.91 0.26
CA PRO A 140 -2.44 -9.47 0.38
C PRO A 140 -3.25 -8.69 -0.64
N LEU A 141 -3.73 -7.52 -0.26
CA LEU A 141 -4.26 -6.54 -1.21
C LEU A 141 -3.15 -5.58 -1.62
N ILE A 142 -3.14 -5.14 -2.87
CA ILE A 142 -2.26 -4.07 -3.37
C ILE A 142 -3.15 -2.99 -3.94
N VAL A 143 -3.09 -1.78 -3.37
CA VAL A 143 -3.87 -0.63 -3.83
C VAL A 143 -2.97 0.58 -3.84
N ASN A 144 -2.76 1.19 -5.01
CA ASN A 144 -1.95 2.40 -5.16
C ASN A 144 -0.54 2.27 -4.54
N GLY A 145 0.12 1.12 -4.77
CA GLY A 145 1.47 0.84 -4.28
C GLY A 145 1.58 0.49 -2.79
N VAL A 146 0.46 0.39 -2.06
CA VAL A 146 0.43 -0.07 -0.67
C VAL A 146 -0.06 -1.50 -0.61
N MET A 147 0.70 -2.37 0.05
CA MET A 147 0.31 -3.73 0.37
C MET A 147 -0.36 -3.80 1.74
N TYR A 148 -1.56 -4.37 1.81
CA TYR A 148 -2.28 -4.65 3.05
C TYR A 148 -2.35 -6.16 3.28
N ALA A 149 -1.76 -6.63 4.37
CA ALA A 149 -1.69 -8.04 4.70
C ALA A 149 -2.18 -8.29 6.13
N THR A 150 -3.09 -9.26 6.28
CA THR A 150 -3.41 -9.80 7.60
C THR A 150 -2.44 -10.90 7.97
N THR A 151 -2.03 -10.93 9.23
CA THR A 151 -1.21 -12.00 9.79
C THR A 151 -1.99 -12.80 10.82
N ASN A 152 -1.39 -13.86 11.35
CA ASN A 152 -1.95 -14.62 12.46
C ASN A 152 -2.43 -13.73 13.63
N TRP A 153 -3.44 -14.18 14.37
CA TRP A 153 -4.16 -13.40 15.38
C TRP A 153 -4.89 -12.17 14.83
N SER A 154 -5.18 -12.17 13.53
CA SER A 154 -5.90 -11.11 12.82
C SER A 154 -5.22 -9.74 12.91
N LYS A 155 -3.91 -9.69 13.10
CA LYS A 155 -3.17 -8.43 13.01
C LYS A 155 -3.13 -7.98 11.55
N MET A 156 -3.02 -6.68 11.33
CA MET A 156 -2.94 -6.06 10.01
C MET A 156 -1.63 -5.30 9.88
N LYS A 157 -0.99 -5.40 8.71
CA LYS A 157 0.19 -4.62 8.35
C LYS A 157 -0.06 -3.94 7.01
N ALA A 158 0.34 -2.67 6.92
CA ALA A 158 0.47 -1.97 5.65
C ALA A 158 1.94 -1.73 5.34
N LEU A 159 2.35 -2.13 4.15
CA LEU A 159 3.73 -2.08 3.68
C LEU A 159 3.76 -1.30 2.36
N ASP A 160 4.83 -0.58 2.11
CA ASP A 160 5.16 -0.12 0.77
C ASP A 160 5.44 -1.34 -0.11
N ALA A 161 4.68 -1.54 -1.18
CA ALA A 161 4.73 -2.78 -1.97
C ALA A 161 6.05 -2.94 -2.74
N ALA A 162 6.73 -1.83 -3.06
CA ALA A 162 7.98 -1.84 -3.80
C ALA A 162 9.18 -2.16 -2.88
N THR A 163 9.17 -1.65 -1.65
CA THR A 163 10.32 -1.70 -0.74
C THR A 163 10.16 -2.64 0.45
N GLY A 164 8.93 -3.07 0.76
CA GLY A 164 8.63 -3.85 1.97
C GLY A 164 8.66 -3.03 3.26
N LYS A 165 8.80 -1.70 3.18
CA LYS A 165 8.85 -0.83 4.35
C LYS A 165 7.50 -0.80 5.06
N LEU A 166 7.48 -1.04 6.37
CA LEU A 166 6.29 -0.88 7.19
C LEU A 166 5.83 0.58 7.23
N LEU A 167 4.59 0.81 6.79
CA LEU A 167 3.91 2.11 6.87
C LEU A 167 3.15 2.25 8.19
N TRP A 168 2.37 1.23 8.53
CA TRP A 168 1.67 1.13 9.80
C TRP A 168 1.34 -0.33 10.12
N SER A 169 1.09 -0.61 11.39
CA SER A 169 0.58 -1.90 11.86
C SER A 169 -0.60 -1.68 12.82
N TYR A 170 -1.50 -2.65 12.83
CA TYR A 170 -2.64 -2.66 13.74
C TYR A 170 -2.77 -4.05 14.37
N ASP A 171 -2.78 -4.08 15.70
CA ASP A 171 -3.00 -5.29 16.48
C ASP A 171 -4.38 -5.17 17.16
N PRO A 172 -5.37 -5.99 16.79
CA PRO A 172 -6.70 -5.96 17.39
C PRO A 172 -6.72 -6.42 18.84
N LYS A 173 -5.61 -6.96 19.37
CA LYS A 173 -5.48 -7.50 20.74
C LYS A 173 -6.48 -8.64 21.00
N VAL A 174 -6.56 -9.58 20.07
CA VAL A 174 -7.34 -10.81 20.27
C VAL A 174 -6.83 -11.54 21.52
N PRO A 175 -7.70 -11.91 22.48
CA PRO A 175 -7.29 -12.64 23.68
C PRO A 175 -6.70 -14.02 23.36
N GLY A 176 -5.53 -14.34 23.90
CA GLY A 176 -4.89 -15.65 23.64
C GLY A 176 -5.67 -16.85 24.16
N ASN A 177 -6.49 -16.66 25.19
CA ASN A 177 -7.29 -17.71 25.85
C ASN A 177 -8.46 -18.23 25.00
N ILE A 178 -8.73 -17.62 23.84
CA ILE A 178 -9.76 -18.11 22.92
C ILE A 178 -9.22 -18.97 21.78
N ALA A 179 -7.90 -19.26 21.77
CA ALA A 179 -7.26 -20.08 20.72
C ALA A 179 -7.95 -21.43 20.51
N ASP A 180 -8.44 -22.03 21.59
CA ASP A 180 -9.12 -23.33 21.63
C ASP A 180 -10.49 -23.32 20.93
N ARG A 181 -11.02 -22.14 20.61
CA ARG A 181 -12.26 -21.98 19.84
C ARG A 181 -12.06 -22.15 18.33
N GLY A 182 -10.82 -22.07 17.84
CA GLY A 182 -10.49 -22.31 16.45
C GLY A 182 -10.17 -23.77 16.18
N CYS A 183 -10.73 -24.35 15.11
CA CYS A 183 -10.42 -25.72 14.71
C CYS A 183 -9.02 -25.88 14.10
N CYS A 184 -8.51 -24.80 13.50
CA CYS A 184 -7.58 -24.88 12.38
C CYS A 184 -6.57 -23.73 12.43
N ASP A 185 -5.99 -23.51 13.62
CA ASP A 185 -5.11 -22.37 13.96
C ASP A 185 -5.82 -21.00 13.96
N THR A 186 -5.12 -19.96 14.43
CA THR A 186 -5.59 -18.57 14.58
C THR A 186 -5.34 -17.74 13.32
N VAL A 187 -5.60 -18.35 12.17
CA VAL A 187 -5.33 -17.81 10.83
C VAL A 187 -6.32 -16.72 10.43
N SER A 188 -5.87 -15.87 9.49
CA SER A 188 -6.69 -14.88 8.79
C SER A 188 -6.43 -15.00 7.30
N ARG A 189 -7.50 -14.88 6.48
CA ARG A 189 -7.43 -15.07 5.03
C ARG A 189 -7.23 -13.78 4.23
N GLY A 190 -7.27 -12.63 4.88
CA GLY A 190 -7.00 -11.36 4.24
C GLY A 190 -7.95 -10.27 4.69
N ALA A 191 -8.03 -9.24 3.87
CA ALA A 191 -8.84 -8.06 4.08
C ALA A 191 -9.65 -7.72 2.82
N ALA A 192 -10.54 -6.76 2.95
CA ALA A 192 -11.18 -6.07 1.83
C ALA A 192 -10.80 -4.58 1.86
N TYR A 193 -10.77 -3.94 0.70
CA TYR A 193 -10.57 -2.50 0.57
C TYR A 193 -11.84 -1.84 0.02
N TRP A 194 -12.26 -0.73 0.62
CA TRP A 194 -13.38 0.07 0.13
C TRP A 194 -13.24 1.54 0.51
N ASN A 195 -13.28 2.44 -0.47
CA ASN A 195 -13.35 3.89 -0.27
C ASN A 195 -12.36 4.43 0.78
N GLY A 196 -11.07 4.05 0.65
CA GLY A 196 -10.02 4.53 1.56
C GLY A 196 -9.97 3.82 2.90
N LYS A 197 -10.65 2.69 3.06
CA LYS A 197 -10.65 1.89 4.28
C LYS A 197 -10.29 0.44 3.99
N VAL A 198 -9.68 -0.21 4.97
CA VAL A 198 -9.43 -1.65 4.96
C VAL A 198 -10.29 -2.32 6.03
N TYR A 199 -10.88 -3.45 5.66
CA TYR A 199 -11.85 -4.20 6.45
C TYR A 199 -11.33 -5.62 6.66
N PHE A 200 -11.39 -6.12 7.88
CA PHE A 200 -10.99 -7.50 8.18
C PHE A 200 -11.74 -8.04 9.39
N GLY A 201 -11.95 -9.36 9.38
CA GLY A 201 -12.50 -10.10 10.50
C GLY A 201 -11.41 -10.46 11.50
N THR A 202 -11.73 -10.38 12.79
CA THR A 202 -10.85 -10.83 13.86
C THR A 202 -11.25 -12.20 14.38
N PHE A 203 -10.28 -12.95 14.89
CA PHE A 203 -10.49 -14.29 15.43
C PHE A 203 -11.45 -14.33 16.64
N ASP A 204 -11.58 -13.21 17.39
CA ASP A 204 -12.60 -13.05 18.44
C ASP A 204 -13.98 -12.57 17.93
N GLY A 205 -14.21 -12.61 16.62
CA GLY A 205 -15.53 -12.38 16.01
C GLY A 205 -15.90 -10.92 15.79
N ARG A 206 -14.92 -9.99 15.77
CA ARG A 206 -15.17 -8.59 15.39
C ARG A 206 -14.99 -8.41 13.88
N LEU A 207 -15.75 -7.48 13.31
CA LEU A 207 -15.44 -6.86 12.03
C LEU A 207 -14.86 -5.47 12.33
N ILE A 208 -13.70 -5.17 11.74
CA ILE A 208 -12.97 -3.93 11.97
C ILE A 208 -12.79 -3.20 10.65
N ALA A 209 -12.98 -1.87 10.68
CA ALA A 209 -12.56 -0.97 9.61
C ALA A 209 -11.47 -0.03 10.09
N LEU A 210 -10.37 0.05 9.34
CA LEU A 210 -9.28 1.00 9.55
C LEU A 210 -9.22 2.00 8.40
N ASP A 211 -8.76 3.21 8.70
CA ASP A 211 -8.33 4.16 7.69
C ASP A 211 -7.09 3.62 6.98
N ALA A 212 -7.16 3.48 5.65
CA ALA A 212 -6.13 2.77 4.89
C ALA A 212 -4.78 3.52 4.85
N LYS A 213 -4.79 4.84 5.06
CA LYS A 213 -3.57 5.67 5.07
C LYS A 213 -2.86 5.63 6.41
N THR A 214 -3.62 5.64 7.51
CA THR A 214 -3.08 5.83 8.86
C THR A 214 -3.09 4.57 9.73
N GLY A 215 -3.86 3.55 9.35
CA GLY A 215 -4.10 2.36 10.17
C GLY A 215 -4.97 2.62 11.41
N LYS A 216 -5.53 3.83 11.54
CA LYS A 216 -6.37 4.19 12.69
C LYS A 216 -7.72 3.51 12.61
N LEU A 217 -8.19 3.05 13.76
CA LEU A 217 -9.52 2.47 13.91
C LEU A 217 -10.58 3.49 13.53
N VAL A 218 -11.44 3.14 12.56
CA VAL A 218 -12.64 3.91 12.22
C VAL A 218 -13.82 3.39 13.02
N TRP A 219 -14.04 2.07 12.99
CA TRP A 219 -15.05 1.40 13.82
C TRP A 219 -14.70 -0.07 14.02
N SER A 220 -15.30 -0.67 15.05
CA SER A 220 -15.24 -2.10 15.35
C SER A 220 -16.61 -2.55 15.85
N VAL A 221 -17.11 -3.69 15.37
CA VAL A 221 -18.38 -4.27 15.79
C VAL A 221 -18.22 -5.77 16.02
N TYR A 222 -18.87 -6.32 17.04
CA TYR A 222 -18.97 -7.77 17.21
C TYR A 222 -20.01 -8.31 16.22
N THR A 223 -19.61 -9.31 15.44
CA THR A 223 -20.49 -10.01 14.49
C THR A 223 -21.13 -11.25 15.10
N ILE A 224 -20.69 -11.63 16.29
CA ILE A 224 -21.23 -12.71 17.11
C ILE A 224 -21.85 -12.13 18.39
N PRO A 225 -22.86 -12.79 18.99
CA PRO A 225 -23.35 -12.44 20.31
C PRO A 225 -22.21 -12.44 21.34
N LYS A 226 -22.17 -11.43 22.22
CA LYS A 226 -21.22 -11.41 23.35
C LYS A 226 -21.45 -12.57 24.32
N GLU A 227 -22.69 -13.06 24.38
CA GLU A 227 -23.12 -14.16 25.23
C GLU A 227 -23.86 -15.20 24.37
N GLY A 228 -23.37 -16.43 24.41
CA GLY A 228 -23.89 -17.56 23.65
C GLY A 228 -22.88 -18.71 23.66
N PRO A 229 -23.31 -19.97 23.49
CA PRO A 229 -22.39 -21.11 23.47
C PRO A 229 -21.43 -20.96 22.27
N THR A 230 -20.19 -20.58 22.54
CA THR A 230 -19.12 -20.43 21.52
C THR A 230 -18.64 -21.78 20.98
N ARG A 231 -19.15 -22.86 21.57
CA ARG A 231 -19.01 -24.24 21.12
C ARG A 231 -20.40 -24.86 21.25
N PRO A 232 -21.02 -25.43 20.21
CA PRO A 232 -22.15 -26.33 20.45
C PRO A 232 -21.67 -27.37 21.47
N PRO A 233 -22.44 -27.70 22.52
CA PRO A 233 -22.01 -28.64 23.55
C PRO A 233 -21.45 -29.85 22.82
N ALA A 234 -20.22 -30.24 23.16
CA ALA A 234 -19.59 -31.41 22.59
C ALA A 234 -20.63 -32.52 22.75
N LEU A 235 -21.18 -33.01 21.63
CA LEU A 235 -21.96 -34.23 21.64
C LEU A 235 -20.97 -35.28 22.13
N LEU A 236 -21.03 -35.56 23.42
CA LEU A 236 -20.37 -36.67 24.05
C LEU A 236 -20.91 -37.89 23.30
N HIS A 237 -20.12 -38.38 22.35
CA HIS A 237 -20.40 -39.66 21.72
C HIS A 237 -20.23 -40.67 22.87
N GLY A 238 -21.34 -41.33 23.20
CA GLY A 238 -21.41 -42.35 24.24
C GLY A 238 -20.67 -43.63 23.86
#